data_AF-A0AA42ZSQ5-F1
#
_entry.id   AF-A0AA42ZSQ5-F1
#
_cell.length_a   1.000
_cell.length_b   1.000
_cell.length_c   1.000
_cell.angle_alpha   90.00
_cell.angle_beta   90.00
_cell.angle_gamma   90.00
#
_symmetry.space_group_name_H-M   'P 1'
#
loop_
_entity.id
_entity.type
_entity.pdbx_description
1 polymer ?
#
loop_
_entity_poly.entity_id
_entity_poly.type
_entity_poly.pdbx_seq_one_letter_code
_entity_poly.pdbx_strand_id
1 'polypeptide(L)'
;MTNEVASFLNNWANVWSDRNLEEYFTYYASDFAPAGYDSHGEWQETQRERFAIQAMTEIVLDSLEVETLPSGDTKAKFVQRFGAAPNYRSVLKEMGLTSGGPRGWLITSERILDVL
;
A
#
# COMPACT_ATOMS: atom_id res chain seq x y z
N MET A 1 5.08 -13.29 -11.15
CA MET A 1 3.86 -12.68 -10.58
C MET A 1 3.89 -12.56 -9.07
N THR A 2 3.55 -13.61 -8.27
CA THR A 2 3.47 -13.48 -6.80
C THR A 2 4.76 -12.97 -6.14
N ASN A 3 5.93 -13.46 -6.56
CA ASN A 3 7.23 -13.00 -6.05
C ASN A 3 7.54 -11.53 -6.40
N GLU A 4 7.08 -11.05 -7.55
CA GLU A 4 7.27 -9.65 -7.98
C GLU A 4 6.37 -8.72 -7.18
N VAL A 5 5.12 -9.12 -6.96
CA VAL A 5 4.16 -8.40 -6.09
C VAL A 5 4.64 -8.39 -4.65
N ALA A 6 5.12 -9.52 -4.11
CA ALA A 6 5.70 -9.59 -2.77
C ALA A 6 6.89 -8.62 -2.61
N SER A 7 7.78 -8.58 -3.60
CA SER A 7 8.93 -7.68 -3.61
C SER A 7 8.51 -6.21 -3.69
N PHE A 8 7.52 -5.90 -4.54
CA PHE A 8 6.93 -4.57 -4.64
C PHE A 8 6.32 -4.10 -3.32
N LEU A 9 5.51 -4.96 -2.67
CA LEU A 9 4.85 -4.66 -1.39
C LEU A 9 5.85 -4.49 -0.24
N ASN A 10 6.91 -5.31 -0.18
CA ASN A 10 7.97 -5.12 0.81
C ASN A 10 8.72 -3.81 0.61
N ASN A 11 9.05 -3.44 -0.63
CA ASN A 11 9.70 -2.16 -0.90
C ASN A 11 8.79 -0.98 -0.53
N TRP A 12 7.50 -1.06 -0.85
CA TRP A 12 6.50 -0.08 -0.41
C TRP A 12 6.47 0.05 1.12
N ALA A 13 6.49 -1.08 1.84
CA ALA A 13 6.48 -1.10 3.29
C ALA A 13 7.76 -0.49 3.92
N ASN A 14 8.92 -0.73 3.30
CA ASN A 14 10.18 -0.12 3.72
C ASN A 14 10.13 1.40 3.55
N VAL A 15 9.75 1.89 2.36
CA VAL A 15 9.61 3.33 2.07
C VAL A 15 8.62 4.01 3.02
N TRP A 16 7.52 3.35 3.34
CA TRP A 16 6.54 3.84 4.31
C TRP A 16 7.13 3.92 5.73
N SER A 17 7.92 2.92 6.14
CA SER A 17 8.56 2.86 7.45
C SER A 17 9.69 3.88 7.60
N ASP A 18 10.41 4.14 6.52
CA ASP A 18 11.45 5.18 6.43
C ASP A 18 10.84 6.59 6.41
N ARG A 19 9.50 6.70 6.37
CA ARG A 19 8.75 7.96 6.25
C ARG A 19 9.16 8.77 5.02
N ASN A 20 9.66 8.10 3.96
CA ASN A 20 10.02 8.77 2.72
C ASN A 20 8.76 9.05 1.89
N LEU A 21 8.13 10.17 2.19
CA LEU A 21 6.85 10.59 1.62
C LEU A 21 6.93 10.80 0.10
N GLU A 22 8.01 11.40 -0.38
CA GLU A 22 8.20 11.67 -1.81
C GLU A 22 8.26 10.37 -2.60
N GLU A 23 9.08 9.42 -2.13
CA GLU A 23 9.17 8.12 -2.76
C GLU A 23 7.87 7.32 -2.61
N TYR A 24 7.21 7.39 -1.45
CA TYR A 24 5.94 6.72 -1.19
C TYR A 24 4.87 7.10 -2.22
N PHE A 25 4.73 8.38 -2.56
CA PHE A 25 3.76 8.81 -3.57
C PHE A 25 4.04 8.26 -4.97
N THR A 26 5.29 7.92 -5.30
CA THR A 26 5.63 7.31 -6.61
C THR A 26 5.13 5.86 -6.76
N TYR A 27 4.66 5.23 -5.68
CA TYR A 27 4.02 3.91 -5.75
C TYR A 27 2.59 3.98 -6.27
N TYR A 28 1.96 5.15 -6.26
CA TYR A 28 0.54 5.33 -6.55
C TYR A 28 0.33 5.88 -7.95
N ALA A 29 -0.76 5.47 -8.59
CA ALA A 29 -1.20 6.08 -9.85
C ALA A 29 -1.53 7.57 -9.65
N SER A 30 -1.34 8.38 -10.70
CA SER A 30 -1.51 9.84 -10.63
C SER A 30 -2.95 10.29 -10.35
N ASP A 31 -3.93 9.42 -10.63
CA ASP A 31 -5.35 9.62 -10.39
C ASP A 31 -5.85 8.85 -9.15
N PHE A 32 -4.95 8.31 -8.33
CA PHE A 32 -5.30 7.52 -7.15
C PHE A 32 -6.08 8.35 -6.13
N ALA A 33 -7.35 8.02 -5.90
CA ALA A 33 -8.15 8.58 -4.82
C ALA A 33 -8.91 7.43 -4.15
N PRO A 34 -8.46 6.93 -2.98
CA PRO A 34 -9.14 5.83 -2.33
C PRO A 34 -10.47 6.31 -1.76
N ALA A 35 -11.40 5.37 -1.55
CA ALA A 35 -12.71 5.68 -0.99
C ALA A 35 -12.58 6.42 0.36
N GLY A 36 -13.36 7.49 0.52
CA GLY A 36 -13.32 8.35 1.71
C GLY A 36 -12.47 9.62 1.54
N TYR A 37 -11.89 9.85 0.37
CA TYR A 37 -11.26 11.12 -0.03
C TYR A 37 -11.96 11.69 -1.25
N ASP A 38 -12.12 13.02 -1.29
CA ASP A 38 -12.77 13.73 -2.40
C ASP A 38 -11.81 13.90 -3.59
N SER A 39 -10.49 13.86 -3.35
CA SER A 39 -9.48 14.01 -4.41
C SER A 39 -8.13 13.37 -4.06
N HIS A 40 -7.29 13.15 -5.09
CA HIS A 40 -5.89 12.74 -4.91
C HIS A 40 -5.10 13.73 -4.03
N GLY A 41 -5.34 15.04 -4.20
CA GLY A 41 -4.66 16.08 -3.43
C GLY A 41 -5.00 16.05 -1.94
N GLU A 42 -6.26 15.83 -1.60
CA GLU A 42 -6.69 15.67 -0.19
C GLU A 42 -6.08 14.42 0.45
N TRP A 43 -6.05 13.32 -0.30
CA TRP A 43 -5.38 12.10 0.15
C TRP A 43 -3.89 12.36 0.41
N GLN A 44 -3.20 13.05 -0.50
CA GLN A 44 -1.78 13.39 -0.31
C GLN A 44 -1.56 14.21 0.95
N GLU A 45 -2.39 15.23 1.21
CA GLU A 45 -2.26 16.06 2.41
C GLU A 45 -2.42 15.24 3.69
N THR A 46 -3.44 14.38 3.75
CA THR A 46 -3.64 13.46 4.88
C THR A 46 -2.45 12.52 5.08
N GLN A 47 -1.85 12.05 3.98
CA GLN A 47 -0.65 11.22 4.06
C GLN A 47 0.57 12.01 4.54
N ARG A 48 0.70 13.32 4.24
CA ARG A 48 1.77 14.17 4.79
C ARG A 48 1.69 14.24 6.31
N GLU A 49 0.49 14.50 6.84
CA GLU A 49 0.24 14.55 8.28
C GLU A 49 0.56 13.21 8.95
N ARG A 50 0.14 12.10 8.33
CA ARG A 50 0.47 10.76 8.82
C ARG A 50 1.97 10.54 8.85
N PHE A 51 2.68 10.87 7.77
CA PHE A 51 4.12 10.65 7.62
C PHE A 51 4.97 11.45 8.62
N ALA A 52 4.45 12.56 9.15
CA ALA A 52 5.08 13.33 10.22
C ALA A 52 5.18 12.58 11.56
N ILE A 53 4.36 11.55 11.77
CA ILE A 53 4.38 10.72 12.98
C ILE A 53 5.22 9.47 12.74
N GLN A 54 6.14 9.15 13.65
CA GLN A 54 6.98 7.94 13.52
C GLN A 54 6.15 6.67 13.65
N ALA A 55 6.28 5.77 12.67
CA ALA A 55 5.67 4.44 12.68
C ALA A 55 6.40 3.53 11.68
N MET A 56 6.25 2.22 11.83
CA MET A 56 6.67 1.20 10.86
C MET A 56 5.45 0.46 10.29
N THR A 57 5.62 -0.11 9.10
CA THR A 57 4.67 -1.02 8.49
C THR A 57 5.39 -2.27 7.98
N GLU A 58 4.73 -3.40 8.11
CA GLU A 58 5.22 -4.71 7.72
C GLU A 58 4.12 -5.45 6.96
N ILE A 59 4.50 -6.19 5.92
CA ILE A 59 3.63 -7.09 5.20
C ILE A 59 3.87 -8.51 5.71
N VAL A 60 2.83 -9.17 6.20
CA VAL A 60 2.93 -10.59 6.56
C VAL A 60 2.84 -11.41 5.28
N LEU A 61 3.99 -11.68 4.65
CA LEU A 61 4.05 -12.31 3.32
C LEU A 61 3.39 -13.69 3.25
N ASP A 62 3.37 -14.44 4.35
CA ASP A 62 2.69 -15.75 4.42
C ASP A 62 1.17 -15.64 4.22
N SER A 63 0.60 -14.44 4.41
CA SER A 63 -0.82 -14.15 4.16
C SER A 63 -1.09 -13.54 2.78
N LEU A 64 -0.06 -13.38 1.93
CA LEU A 64 -0.19 -12.73 0.64
C LEU A 64 -0.88 -13.65 -0.39
N GLU A 65 -2.06 -13.24 -0.81
CA GLU A 65 -2.78 -13.80 -1.95
C GLU A 65 -2.72 -12.84 -3.13
N VAL A 66 -2.43 -13.34 -4.33
CA VAL A 66 -2.33 -12.54 -5.56
C VAL A 66 -3.22 -13.13 -6.64
N GLU A 67 -4.09 -12.30 -7.20
CA GLU A 67 -5.01 -12.66 -8.28
C GLU A 67 -4.85 -11.68 -9.45
N THR A 68 -4.60 -12.19 -10.65
CA THR A 68 -4.66 -11.38 -11.88
C THR A 68 -6.06 -11.44 -12.46
N LEU A 69 -6.67 -10.26 -12.66
CA LEU A 69 -8.01 -10.11 -13.20
C LEU A 69 -8.00 -10.24 -14.73
N PRO A 70 -9.17 -10.53 -15.36
CA PRO A 70 -9.29 -10.55 -16.81
C PRO A 70 -8.92 -9.23 -17.50
N SER A 71 -8.97 -8.09 -16.78
CA SER A 71 -8.53 -6.78 -17.29
C SER A 71 -7.00 -6.68 -17.45
N GLY A 72 -6.24 -7.59 -16.84
CA GLY A 72 -4.79 -7.50 -16.70
C GLY A 72 -4.33 -6.85 -15.40
N ASP A 73 -5.22 -6.20 -14.66
CA ASP A 73 -4.91 -5.68 -13.33
C ASP A 73 -4.72 -6.81 -12.32
N THR A 74 -3.99 -6.54 -11.24
CA THR A 74 -3.69 -7.51 -10.20
C THR A 74 -4.26 -7.05 -8.86
N LYS A 75 -4.88 -7.96 -8.11
CA LYS A 75 -5.28 -7.75 -6.73
C LYS A 75 -4.32 -8.49 -5.81
N ALA A 76 -3.86 -7.80 -4.78
CA ALA A 76 -3.08 -8.37 -3.69
C ALA A 76 -3.88 -8.26 -2.39
N LYS A 77 -4.09 -9.37 -1.69
CA LYS A 77 -4.67 -9.39 -0.35
C LYS A 77 -3.62 -9.87 0.64
N PHE A 78 -3.45 -9.15 1.74
CA PHE A 78 -2.42 -9.47 2.73
C PHE A 78 -2.75 -8.83 4.08
N VAL A 79 -2.19 -9.38 5.14
CA VAL A 79 -2.18 -8.76 6.46
C VAL A 79 -1.08 -7.70 6.50
N GLN A 80 -1.47 -6.47 6.81
CA GLN A 80 -0.56 -5.37 7.10
C GLN A 80 -0.51 -5.16 8.62
N ARG A 81 0.69 -5.21 9.19
CA ARG A 81 0.95 -4.79 10.56
C ARG A 81 1.58 -3.40 10.54
N PHE A 82 1.07 -2.47 11.34
CA PHE A 82 1.60 -1.11 11.38
C PHE A 82 1.48 -0.47 12.76
N GLY A 83 2.31 0.53 13.02
CA GLY A 83 2.30 1.29 14.28
C GLY A 83 3.70 1.57 14.80
N ALA A 84 3.80 1.86 16.09
CA ALA A 84 5.05 2.14 16.77
C ALA A 84 5.04 1.49 18.14
N ALA A 85 6.18 0.98 18.61
CA ALA A 85 6.26 0.32 19.92
C ALA A 85 5.71 1.22 21.05
N PRO A 86 4.89 0.68 21.98
CA PRO A 86 4.42 -0.70 22.08
C PRO A 86 3.12 -1.00 21.29
N ASN A 87 2.56 -0.02 20.59
CA ASN A 87 1.24 -0.06 19.98
C ASN A 87 1.30 -0.41 18.49
N TYR A 88 1.08 -1.69 18.18
CA TYR A 88 0.91 -2.18 16.82
C TYR A 88 -0.54 -2.58 16.57
N ARG A 89 -0.98 -2.44 15.32
CA ARG A 89 -2.28 -2.89 14.83
C ARG A 89 -2.09 -3.74 13.58
N SER A 90 -3.05 -4.62 13.34
CA SER A 90 -3.07 -5.46 12.15
C SER A 90 -4.40 -5.26 11.41
N VAL A 91 -4.33 -5.25 10.08
CA VAL A 91 -5.52 -5.18 9.22
C VAL A 91 -5.36 -6.14 8.05
N LEU A 92 -6.46 -6.74 7.62
CA LEU A 92 -6.51 -7.40 6.32
C LEU A 92 -6.73 -6.33 5.25
N LYS A 93 -5.79 -6.18 4.32
CA LYS A 93 -5.83 -5.18 3.25
C LYS A 93 -5.98 -5.85 1.89
N GLU A 94 -6.74 -5.22 1.00
CA GLU A 94 -6.74 -5.46 -0.43
C GLU A 94 -6.12 -4.26 -1.15
N MET A 95 -5.19 -4.51 -2.06
CA MET A 95 -4.52 -3.52 -2.88
C MET A 95 -4.67 -3.88 -4.36
N GLY A 96 -5.19 -2.94 -5.15
CA GLY A 96 -5.23 -3.06 -6.61
C GLY A 96 -3.96 -2.50 -7.23
N LEU A 97 -3.41 -3.25 -8.19
CA LEU A 97 -2.16 -2.96 -8.87
C LEU A 97 -2.37 -2.99 -10.39
N THR A 98 -1.73 -2.07 -11.10
CA THR A 98 -1.62 -2.11 -12.56
C THR A 98 -0.15 -2.15 -12.97
N SER A 99 0.16 -2.87 -14.06
CA SER A 99 1.53 -3.01 -14.56
C SER A 99 1.98 -1.74 -15.30
N GLY A 100 3.27 -1.43 -15.26
CA GLY A 100 3.88 -0.34 -16.06
C GLY A 100 4.46 0.83 -15.24
N GLY A 101 4.51 0.72 -13.92
CA GLY A 101 5.16 1.73 -13.06
C GLY A 101 6.69 1.68 -13.09
N PRO A 102 7.39 2.64 -12.45
CA PRO A 102 8.85 2.67 -12.34
C PRO A 102 9.45 1.41 -11.71
N ARG A 103 8.65 0.70 -10.90
CA ARG A 103 9.00 -0.55 -10.21
C ARG A 103 8.24 -1.75 -10.78
N GLY A 104 7.77 -1.64 -12.01
CA GLY A 104 6.90 -2.61 -12.68
C GLY A 104 5.40 -2.45 -12.35
N TRP A 105 5.05 -1.83 -11.23
CA TRP A 105 3.67 -1.70 -10.74
C TRP A 105 3.35 -0.29 -10.25
N LEU A 106 2.06 0.06 -10.28
CA LEU A 106 1.46 1.20 -9.58
C LEU A 106 0.24 0.74 -8.79
N ILE A 107 0.01 1.35 -7.63
CA ILE A 107 -1.16 1.14 -6.77
C ILE A 107 -2.30 1.99 -7.31
N THR A 108 -3.42 1.33 -7.61
CA THR A 108 -4.64 1.95 -8.16
C THR A 108 -5.80 1.94 -7.18
N SER A 109 -5.77 1.08 -6.16
CA SER A 109 -6.76 1.09 -5.08
C SER A 109 -6.19 0.49 -3.79
N GLU A 110 -6.70 0.95 -2.65
CA GLU A 110 -6.45 0.35 -1.33
C GLU A 110 -7.76 0.24 -0.56
N ARG A 111 -7.96 -0.89 0.13
CA ARG A 111 -9.14 -1.13 0.96
C ARG A 111 -8.77 -1.94 2.20
N ILE A 112 -9.27 -1.52 3.35
CA ILE A 112 -9.25 -2.34 4.57
C ILE A 112 -10.46 -3.27 4.49
N LEU A 113 -10.21 -4.58 4.49
CA LEU A 113 -11.25 -5.60 4.50
C LEU A 113 -11.65 -5.98 5.93
N ASP A 114 -10.70 -6.00 6.85
CA ASP A 114 -10.95 -6.34 8.26
C ASP A 114 -9.90 -5.74 9.21
N VAL A 115 -10.24 -5.61 10.49
CA VAL A 115 -9.33 -5.22 11.57
C VAL A 115 -9.06 -6.46 12.44
N LEU A 116 -7.78 -6.76 12.67
CA LEU A 116 -7.32 -7.97 13.36
C LEU A 116 -6.79 -7.68 14.77
#